data_AF-A0A8D5ZJA4-F1
#
_entry.id   AF-A0A8D5ZJA4-F1
#
_cell.length_a   1.000
_cell.length_b   1.000
_cell.length_c   1.000
_cell.angle_alpha   90.00
_cell.angle_beta   90.00
_cell.angle_gamma   90.00
#
_symmetry.space_group_name_H-M   'P 1'
#
loop_
_entity.id
_entity.type
_entity.pdbx_description
1 polymer ?
#
loop_
_entity_poly.entity_id
_entity_poly.type
_entity_poly.pdbx_seq_one_letter_code
_entity_poly.pdbx_strand_id
1 'polypeptide(L)'
;MEKEDKILVLRAVIGVLSGIISFILVKDEIGSLIVPLMAYAFSIGIVYGLIKNVGLTKWDLLGRGVSILFASWLLIFVILYNV
;
A
#
# COMPACT_ATOMS: atom_id res chain seq x y z
N MET A 1 10.67 -10.40 13.59
CA MET A 1 9.51 -10.23 12.67
C MET A 1 9.56 -11.31 11.63
N GLU A 2 8.48 -12.06 11.54
CA GLU A 2 8.29 -13.07 10.51
C GLU A 2 8.12 -12.40 9.14
N LYS A 3 8.23 -13.19 8.06
CA LYS A 3 8.05 -12.67 6.69
C LYS A 3 6.68 -12.02 6.51
N GLU A 4 5.68 -12.57 7.19
CA GLU A 4 4.29 -12.14 7.12
C GLU A 4 4.12 -10.74 7.71
N ASP A 5 4.65 -10.53 8.92
CA ASP A 5 4.66 -9.21 9.58
C ASP A 5 5.35 -8.16 8.73
N LYS A 6 6.48 -8.51 8.09
CA LYS A 6 7.22 -7.59 7.23
C LYS A 6 6.38 -7.13 6.04
N ILE A 7 5.61 -8.03 5.43
CA ILE A 7 4.71 -7.70 4.31
C ILE A 7 3.59 -6.78 4.79
N LEU A 8 2.99 -7.07 5.95
CA LEU A 8 1.91 -6.26 6.52
C LEU A 8 2.38 -4.84 6.83
N VAL A 9 3.52 -4.70 7.52
CA VAL A 9 4.10 -3.40 7.86
C VAL A 9 4.49 -2.63 6.60
N LEU A 10 5.14 -3.28 5.63
CA LEU A 10 5.50 -2.64 4.37
C LEU A 10 4.27 -2.08 3.64
N ARG A 11 3.20 -2.87 3.55
CA ARG A 11 1.96 -2.46 2.88
C ARG A 11 1.20 -1.37 3.64
N ALA A 12 1.26 -1.37 4.97
CA ALA A 12 0.76 -0.25 5.77
C ALA A 12 1.49 1.06 5.46
N VAL A 13 2.83 1.04 5.44
CA VAL A 13 3.66 2.21 5.13
C VAL A 13 3.38 2.72 3.71
N ILE A 14 3.32 1.82 2.72
CA ILE A 14 2.98 2.18 1.34
C ILE A 14 1.57 2.77 1.26
N GLY A 15 0.60 2.21 1.99
CA GLY A 15 -0.76 2.74 2.07
C GLY A 15 -0.80 4.16 2.64
N VAL A 16 -0.08 4.42 3.74
CA VAL A 16 0.04 5.77 4.32
C VAL A 16 0.61 6.77 3.30
N LEU A 17 1.73 6.44 2.65
CA LEU A 17 2.34 7.29 1.64
C LEU A 17 1.40 7.54 0.45
N SER A 18 0.71 6.49 0.00
CA SER A 18 -0.32 6.57 -1.02
C SER A 18 -1.43 7.55 -0.61
N GLY A 19 -1.87 7.55 0.65
CA GLY A 19 -2.91 8.44 1.15
C GLY A 19 -2.50 9.91 1.08
N ILE A 20 -1.25 10.20 1.46
CA ILE A 20 -0.66 11.55 1.35
C ILE A 20 -0.60 12.00 -0.11
N ILE A 21 -0.14 11.13 -1.02
CA ILE A 21 -0.05 11.45 -2.45
C ILE A 21 -1.44 11.67 -3.06
N SER A 22 -2.41 10.81 -2.74
CA SER A 22 -3.81 10.98 -3.17
C SER A 22 -4.38 12.32 -2.71
N PHE A 23 -4.09 12.74 -1.46
CA PHE A 23 -4.54 14.03 -0.94
C PHE A 23 -3.93 15.21 -1.70
N ILE A 24 -2.64 15.17 -2.02
CA ILE A 24 -1.99 16.21 -2.84
C ILE A 24 -2.67 16.33 -4.22
N LEU A 25 -3.16 15.21 -4.76
CA LEU A 25 -3.86 15.14 -6.03
C LEU A 25 -5.38 15.30 -5.91
N VAL A 26 -5.93 15.77 -4.78
CA VAL A 26 -7.38 15.83 -4.55
C VAL A 26 -8.16 16.63 -5.60
N LYS A 27 -7.53 17.60 -6.26
CA LYS A 27 -8.13 18.38 -7.37
C LYS A 27 -8.32 17.57 -8.65
N ASP A 28 -7.58 16.47 -8.81
CA ASP A 28 -7.70 15.48 -9.87
C ASP A 28 -8.27 14.19 -9.26
N GLU A 29 -9.60 14.08 -9.25
CA GLU A 29 -10.32 12.96 -8.63
C GLU A 29 -9.87 11.60 -9.18
N ILE A 30 -9.63 11.54 -10.49
CA ILE A 30 -9.18 10.31 -11.16
C ILE A 30 -7.76 9.97 -10.72
N GLY A 31 -6.86 10.97 -10.73
CA GLY A 31 -5.49 10.81 -10.24
C GLY A 31 -5.44 10.31 -8.80
N SER A 32 -6.24 10.89 -7.91
CA SER A 32 -6.32 10.52 -6.50
C SER A 32 -6.72 9.06 -6.28
N LEU A 33 -7.66 8.53 -7.09
CA LEU A 33 -8.13 7.14 -7.01
C LEU A 33 -7.18 6.13 -7.66
N ILE A 34 -6.39 6.54 -8.65
CA ILE A 34 -5.41 5.66 -9.33
C ILE A 34 -4.17 5.41 -8.44
N VAL A 35 -3.77 6.38 -7.63
CA VAL A 35 -2.60 6.30 -6.75
C VAL A 35 -2.54 5.03 -5.88
N PRO A 36 -3.58 4.61 -5.14
CA PRO A 36 -3.53 3.36 -4.36
C PRO A 36 -3.40 2.09 -5.21
N LEU A 37 -3.90 2.10 -6.45
CA LEU A 37 -3.73 0.97 -7.38
C LEU A 37 -2.27 0.88 -7.85
N MET A 38 -1.66 2.01 -8.17
CA MET A 38 -0.24 2.09 -8.53
C MET A 38 0.65 1.72 -7.35
N ALA A 39 0.31 2.17 -6.13
CA ALA A 39 1.01 1.82 -4.91
C ALA A 39 0.94 0.32 -4.61
N TYR A 40 -0.21 -0.32 -4.87
CA TYR A 40 -0.33 -1.78 -4.78
C TYR A 40 0.59 -2.49 -5.78
N ALA A 41 0.56 -2.11 -7.06
CA ALA A 41 1.45 -2.69 -8.08
C ALA A 41 2.93 -2.52 -7.71
N PHE A 42 3.30 -1.35 -7.20
CA PHE A 42 4.64 -1.07 -6.69
C PHE A 42 5.00 -1.94 -5.47
N SER A 43 4.06 -2.15 -4.55
CA SER A 43 4.27 -2.99 -3.36
C SER A 43 4.60 -4.45 -3.72
N ILE A 44 4.01 -4.98 -4.79
CA ILE A 44 4.32 -6.33 -5.29
C ILE A 44 5.79 -6.40 -5.70
N GLY A 45 6.27 -5.40 -6.45
CA GLY A 45 7.68 -5.31 -6.86
C GLY A 45 8.63 -5.25 -5.66
N ILE A 46 8.29 -4.47 -4.63
CA ILE A 46 9.10 -4.38 -3.41
C ILE A 46 9.11 -5.71 -2.64
N VAL A 47 7.95 -6.35 -2.44
CA VAL A 47 7.85 -7.64 -1.74
C VAL A 47 8.67 -8.70 -2.48
N TYR A 48 8.55 -8.75 -3.81
CA TYR A 48 9.34 -9.66 -4.64
C TYR A 48 10.84 -9.37 -4.52
N GLY A 49 11.27 -8.11 -4.58
CA GLY A 49 12.69 -7.74 -4.50
C GLY A 49 13.34 -8.00 -3.14
N LEU A 50 12.66 -7.62 -2.05
CA LEU A 50 13.22 -7.64 -0.69
C LEU A 50 13.04 -8.98 0.05
N ILE A 51 12.00 -9.76 -0.30
CA ILE A 51 11.59 -10.95 0.48
C ILE A 51 11.77 -12.26 -0.32
N LYS A 52 12.32 -12.21 -1.56
CA LYS A 52 12.51 -13.40 -2.42
C LYS A 52 13.18 -14.61 -1.77
N ASN A 53 14.08 -14.41 -0.81
CA ASN A 53 14.90 -15.48 -0.24
C ASN A 53 14.15 -16.35 0.80
N VAL A 54 12.87 -16.10 1.10
CA VAL A 54 12.14 -16.73 2.23
C VAL A 54 10.99 -17.64 1.77
N GLY A 55 11.00 -18.10 0.51
CA GLY A 55 9.95 -18.98 -0.03
C GLY A 55 8.58 -18.30 -0.03
N LEU A 56 8.43 -17.29 -0.89
CA LEU A 56 7.17 -16.53 -1.03
C LEU A 56 6.10 -17.38 -1.73
N THR A 57 4.91 -17.44 -1.14
CA THR A 57 3.73 -18.00 -1.82
C THR A 57 3.06 -16.92 -2.68
N LYS A 58 2.21 -17.34 -3.64
CA LYS A 58 1.39 -16.40 -4.43
C LYS A 58 0.51 -15.53 -3.54
N TRP A 59 0.01 -16.07 -2.43
CA TRP A 59 -0.80 -15.32 -1.47
C TRP A 59 0.01 -14.24 -0.74
N ASP A 60 1.24 -14.56 -0.34
CA ASP A 60 2.14 -13.58 0.31
C ASP A 60 2.45 -12.39 -0.62
N LEU A 61 2.59 -12.67 -1.91
CA LEU A 61 2.91 -11.66 -2.91
C LEU A 61 1.70 -10.82 -3.35
N LEU A 62 0.54 -11.45 -3.54
CA LEU A 62 -0.64 -10.77 -4.09
C LEU A 62 -1.62 -10.35 -3.01
N GLY A 63 -2.06 -11.27 -2.15
CA GLY A 63 -3.19 -11.04 -1.25
C GLY A 63 -2.84 -10.54 0.15
N ARG A 64 -1.71 -10.96 0.72
CA ARG A 64 -1.37 -10.66 2.11
C ARG A 64 -1.17 -9.16 2.32
N GLY A 65 -1.95 -8.56 3.23
CA GLY A 65 -1.86 -7.14 3.55
C GLY A 65 -2.39 -6.18 2.48
N VAL A 66 -3.09 -6.66 1.44
CA VAL A 66 -3.80 -5.76 0.49
C VAL A 66 -4.79 -4.88 1.23
N SER A 67 -5.62 -5.48 2.08
CA SER A 67 -6.63 -4.77 2.86
C SER A 67 -6.01 -3.71 3.75
N ILE A 68 -4.85 -3.98 4.34
CA ILE A 68 -4.12 -3.02 5.18
C ILE A 68 -3.61 -1.83 4.35
N LEU A 69 -3.11 -2.05 3.14
CA LEU A 69 -2.71 -0.98 2.24
C LEU A 69 -3.88 -0.03 1.96
N PHE A 70 -5.02 -0.57 1.52
CA PHE A 70 -6.19 0.24 1.20
C PHE A 70 -6.82 0.88 2.45
N ALA A 71 -6.87 0.18 3.58
CA ALA A 71 -7.38 0.74 4.82
C ALA A 71 -6.49 1.91 5.31
N SER A 72 -5.17 1.75 5.27
CA SER A 72 -4.21 2.80 5.67
C SER A 72 -4.27 3.99 4.72
N TRP A 73 -4.37 3.74 3.41
CA TRP A 73 -4.59 4.77 2.39
C TRP A 73 -5.86 5.58 2.68
N LEU A 74 -7.00 4.90 2.82
CA LEU A 74 -8.28 5.55 3.02
C LEU A 74 -8.30 6.35 4.33
N LEU A 75 -7.80 5.77 5.43
CA LEU A 75 -7.72 6.46 6.73
C LEU A 75 -6.93 7.76 6.64
N ILE A 76 -5.72 7.71 6.07
CA ILE A 76 -4.87 8.91 5.96
C ILE A 76 -5.48 9.94 5.01
N PHE A 77 -6.02 9.49 3.87
CA PHE A 77 -6.67 10.38 2.92
C PHE A 77 -7.85 11.12 3.56
N VAL A 78 -8.72 10.41 4.30
CA VAL A 78 -9.86 11.01 5.02
C VAL A 78 -9.39 11.94 6.12
N ILE A 79 -8.39 11.56 6.92
CA ILE A 79 -7.85 12.43 7.98
C ILE A 79 -7.35 13.74 7.36
N LEU A 80 -6.53 13.68 6.31
CA LEU A 80 -5.99 14.87 5.66
C LEU A 80 -7.06 15.73 4.99
N TYR A 81 -8.11 15.12 4.46
CA TYR A 81 -9.22 15.84 3.85
C TYR A 81 -10.06 16.65 4.85
N ASN A 82 -10.07 16.24 6.12
CA ASN A 82 -10.83 16.89 7.18
C ASN A 82 -10.00 17.82 8.07
N VAL A 83 -8.72 18.01 7.75
CA VAL A 83 -7.82 18.99 8.39
C VAL A 83 -7.79 20.27 7.57
#